data_AF-A0A1S2PII4-F1
#
_entry.id   AF-A0A1S2PII4-F1
#
_cell.length_a   1.000
_cell.length_b   1.000
_cell.length_c   1.000
_cell.angle_alpha   90.00
_cell.angle_beta   90.00
_cell.angle_gamma   90.00
#
_symmetry.space_group_name_H-M   'P 1'
#
loop_
_entity.id
_entity.type
_entity.pdbx_description
1 polymer ?
#
loop_
_entity_poly.entity_id
_entity_poly.type
_entity_poly.pdbx_seq_one_letter_code
_entity_poly.pdbx_strand_id
1 'polypeptide(L)'
;MLLTGRKTALYDAILALTPYCDSAVREFAYRSALRNGDDETHAAVTADAAMLLIARDRQRTGTEQLQETTRIPAHRVRDLFPLSLALTSPVLPNLLNQLGTPKKAAHHE
;
A
#
# COMPACT_ATOMS: atom_id res chain seq x y z
N MET A 1 -16.17 -25.52 -7.84
CA MET A 1 -15.23 -25.30 -6.71
C MET A 1 -14.24 -24.14 -6.88
N LEU A 2 -14.16 -23.45 -8.04
CA LEU A 2 -13.22 -22.34 -8.24
C LEU A 2 -13.42 -21.14 -7.27
N LEU A 3 -14.67 -20.85 -6.91
CA LEU A 3 -15.00 -19.70 -6.06
C LEU A 3 -14.50 -19.86 -4.62
N THR A 4 -14.62 -21.08 -4.06
CA THR A 4 -14.13 -21.41 -2.72
C THR A 4 -12.61 -21.32 -2.66
N GLY A 5 -11.90 -21.87 -3.65
CA GLY A 5 -10.44 -21.79 -3.70
C GLY A 5 -9.91 -20.35 -3.80
N ARG A 6 -10.56 -19.50 -4.60
CA ARG A 6 -10.20 -18.07 -4.68
C ARG A 6 -10.44 -17.33 -3.37
N LYS A 7 -11.55 -17.61 -2.68
CA LYS A 7 -11.88 -16.99 -1.39
C LYS A 7 -10.85 -17.39 -0.32
N THR A 8 -10.49 -18.67 -0.24
CA THR A 8 -9.45 -19.16 0.68
C THR A 8 -8.10 -18.50 0.41
N ALA A 9 -7.65 -18.47 -0.84
CA ALA A 9 -6.38 -17.84 -1.21
C ALA A 9 -6.31 -16.35 -0.83
N LEU A 10 -7.44 -15.64 -0.86
CA LEU A 10 -7.53 -14.25 -0.42
C LEU A 10 -7.37 -14.12 1.10
N TYR A 11 -8.04 -14.96 1.88
CA TYR A 11 -7.86 -14.96 3.33
C TYR A 11 -6.45 -15.35 3.74
N ASP A 12 -5.87 -16.36 3.10
CA ASP A 12 -4.49 -16.78 3.36
C ASP A 12 -3.51 -15.64 3.05
N ALA A 13 -3.73 -14.89 1.97
CA ALA A 13 -2.92 -13.73 1.63
C ALA A 13 -3.06 -12.60 2.67
N ILE A 14 -4.27 -12.34 3.18
CA ILE A 14 -4.47 -11.35 4.26
C ILE A 14 -3.78 -11.82 5.54
N LEU A 15 -3.92 -13.10 5.91
CA LEU A 15 -3.27 -13.66 7.08
C LEU A 15 -1.75 -13.56 6.99
N ALA A 16 -1.17 -13.80 5.81
CA ALA A 16 0.26 -13.65 5.57
C ALA A 16 0.77 -12.20 5.72
N LEU A 17 -0.10 -11.21 5.52
CA LEU A 17 0.24 -9.79 5.70
C LEU A 17 0.14 -9.31 7.15
N THR A 18 -0.55 -10.04 8.02
CA THR A 18 -0.78 -9.67 9.43
C THR A 18 0.48 -9.17 10.17
N PRO A 19 1.68 -9.78 10.02
CA PRO A 19 2.88 -9.32 10.72
C PRO A 19 3.39 -7.94 10.27
N TYR A 20 2.99 -7.48 9.08
CA TYR A 20 3.43 -6.22 8.48
C TYR A 20 2.41 -5.10 8.65
N CYS A 21 1.21 -5.44 9.14
CA CYS A 21 0.13 -4.49 9.43
C CYS A 21 0.49 -3.59 10.61
N ASP A 22 0.05 -2.34 10.53
CA ASP A 22 0.39 -1.29 11.49
C ASP A 22 -0.84 -0.46 11.81
N SER A 23 -1.26 -0.52 13.07
CA SER A 23 -2.47 0.15 13.55
C SER A 23 -2.34 1.67 13.52
N ALA A 24 -1.12 2.23 13.61
CA ALA A 24 -0.91 3.66 13.51
C ALA A 24 -1.17 4.17 12.08
N VAL A 25 -0.78 3.39 11.08
CA VAL A 25 -1.06 3.67 9.67
C VAL A 25 -2.57 3.66 9.41
N ARG A 26 -3.28 2.66 9.95
CA ARG A 26 -4.74 2.57 9.86
C ARG A 26 -5.41 3.78 10.50
N GLU A 27 -5.06 4.12 11.74
CA GLU A 27 -5.65 5.27 12.45
C GLU A 27 -5.39 6.60 11.74
N PHE A 28 -4.17 6.78 11.20
CA PHE A 28 -3.84 7.96 10.42
C PHE A 28 -4.68 8.08 9.14
N ALA A 29 -4.82 6.98 8.40
CA ALA A 29 -5.63 6.94 7.18
C ALA A 29 -7.12 7.17 7.50
N TYR A 30 -7.63 6.59 8.59
CA TYR A 30 -9.01 6.80 9.06
C TYR A 30 -9.30 8.27 9.36
N ARG A 31 -8.45 8.92 10.17
CA ARG A 31 -8.60 10.35 10.48
C ARG A 31 -8.42 11.26 9.28
N SER A 32 -7.67 10.82 8.28
CA SER A 32 -7.47 11.57 7.05
C SER A 32 -8.71 11.48 6.15
N ALA A 33 -9.31 10.30 6.01
CA ALA A 33 -10.55 10.08 5.28
C ALA A 33 -11.72 10.88 5.89
N LEU A 34 -11.89 10.85 7.23
CA LEU A 34 -12.91 11.66 7.91
C LEU A 34 -12.71 13.17 7.69
N ARG A 35 -11.46 13.64 7.71
CA ARG A 35 -11.15 15.06 7.44
C ARG A 35 -11.47 15.46 6.01
N ASN A 36 -11.44 14.52 5.07
CA ASN A 36 -11.79 14.74 3.67
C ASN A 36 -13.32 14.65 3.42
N GLY A 37 -14.11 14.35 4.45
CA GLY A 37 -15.57 14.29 4.37
C GLY A 37 -16.14 12.90 4.07
N ASP A 38 -15.32 11.86 4.10
CA ASP A 38 -15.82 10.49 4.02
C ASP A 38 -16.65 10.16 5.27
N ASP A 39 -17.69 9.35 5.12
CA ASP A 39 -18.39 8.78 6.28
C ASP A 39 -17.53 7.73 7.00
N GLU A 40 -17.93 7.38 8.22
CA GLU A 40 -17.19 6.45 9.07
C GLU A 40 -16.97 5.08 8.42
N THR A 41 -17.92 4.60 7.61
CA THR A 41 -17.81 3.28 6.95
C THR A 41 -16.79 3.33 5.83
N HIS A 42 -16.87 4.36 4.98
CA HIS A 42 -15.90 4.59 3.90
C HIS A 42 -14.50 4.89 4.43
N ALA A 43 -14.39 5.67 5.51
CA ALA A 43 -13.12 5.95 6.18
C ALA A 43 -12.48 4.68 6.74
N ALA A 44 -13.26 3.79 7.36
CA ALA A 44 -12.76 2.52 7.90
C ALA A 44 -12.22 1.60 6.80
N VAL A 45 -12.98 1.45 5.70
CA VAL A 45 -12.55 0.63 4.55
C VAL A 45 -11.27 1.19 3.92
N THR A 46 -11.19 2.52 3.78
CA THR A 46 -10.01 3.20 3.24
C THR A 46 -8.79 3.00 4.13
N ALA A 47 -8.97 3.08 5.44
CA ALA A 47 -7.91 2.85 6.41
C ALA A 47 -7.36 1.42 6.36
N ASP A 48 -8.24 0.42 6.29
CA ASP A 48 -7.86 -0.99 6.18
C ASP A 48 -7.13 -1.26 4.85
N ALA A 49 -7.62 -0.69 3.74
CA ALA A 49 -6.99 -0.82 2.44
C ALA A 49 -5.58 -0.20 2.42
N ALA A 50 -5.42 1.01 2.98
CA ALA A 50 -4.13 1.69 3.07
C ALA A 50 -3.13 0.85 3.89
N MET A 51 -3.56 0.32 5.03
CA MET A 51 -2.74 -0.54 5.88
C MET A 51 -2.27 -1.80 5.13
N LEU A 52 -3.16 -2.49 4.41
CA LEU A 52 -2.81 -3.70 3.65
C LEU A 52 -1.85 -3.41 2.49
N LEU A 53 -1.98 -2.26 1.81
CA LEU A 53 -1.07 -1.86 0.74
C LEU A 53 0.34 -1.58 1.28
N ILE A 54 0.44 -0.87 2.40
CA ILE A 54 1.72 -0.58 3.06
C ILE A 54 2.34 -1.87 3.63
N ALA A 55 1.53 -2.74 4.24
CA ALA A 55 1.98 -4.05 4.72
C ALA A 55 2.57 -4.89 3.58
N ARG A 56 1.94 -4.87 2.40
CA ARG A 56 2.45 -5.56 1.21
C ARG A 56 3.77 -4.98 0.70
N ASP A 57 3.91 -3.65 0.75
CA ASP A 57 5.17 -2.99 0.36
C ASP A 57 6.30 -3.37 1.33
N ARG A 58 6.04 -3.34 2.64
CA ARG A 58 6.97 -3.80 3.68
C ARG A 58 7.36 -5.27 3.54
N GLN A 59 6.40 -6.14 3.20
CA GLN A 59 6.69 -7.55 2.92
C GLN A 59 7.66 -7.69 1.75
N ARG A 60 7.48 -6.90 0.68
CA ARG A 60 8.38 -6.93 -0.49
C ARG A 60 9.76 -6.42 -0.15
N THR A 61 9.88 -5.26 0.48
CA THR A 61 11.18 -4.67 0.84
C THR A 61 11.94 -5.52 1.85
N GLY A 62 11.25 -6.12 2.84
CA GLY A 62 11.84 -7.09 3.78
C GLY A 62 12.27 -8.41 3.13
N THR A 63 11.63 -8.80 2.02
CA THR A 63 12.02 -9.97 1.22
C THR A 63 13.12 -9.64 0.22
N GLU A 64 13.16 -8.42 -0.32
CA GLU A 64 14.21 -7.92 -1.23
C GLU A 64 15.57 -7.89 -0.56
N GLN A 65 15.63 -7.56 0.75
CA GLN A 65 16.87 -7.64 1.52
C GLN A 65 17.41 -9.09 1.67
N LEU A 66 16.53 -10.10 1.49
CA LEU A 66 16.89 -11.52 1.50
C LEU A 66 17.08 -12.10 0.09
N GLN A 67 16.63 -11.40 -0.96
CA GLN A 67 16.60 -11.87 -2.36
C GLN A 67 17.60 -11.20 -3.29
N GLU A 68 18.41 -10.24 -2.81
CA GLU A 68 19.45 -9.60 -3.63
C GLU A 68 20.57 -10.54 -4.11
N THR A 69 20.51 -11.83 -3.77
CA THR A 69 21.38 -12.88 -4.36
C THR A 69 20.76 -13.69 -5.49
N THR A 70 19.46 -13.58 -5.82
CA THR A 70 18.87 -14.47 -6.85
C THR A 70 17.87 -13.76 -7.77
N ARG A 71 18.35 -13.58 -9.01
CA ARG A 71 17.68 -13.06 -10.21
C ARG A 71 16.24 -13.54 -10.47
N ILE A 72 15.48 -12.63 -11.07
CA ILE A 72 14.15 -12.77 -11.71
C ILE A 72 14.12 -13.90 -12.78
N PRO A 73 12.94 -14.46 -13.15
CA PRO A 73 12.29 -13.95 -14.37
C PRO A 73 10.75 -13.83 -14.33
N ALA A 74 10.27 -12.97 -15.22
CA ALA A 74 8.90 -12.55 -15.48
C ALA A 74 7.89 -13.68 -15.71
N HIS A 75 6.74 -13.68 -15.03
CA HIS A 75 5.53 -14.37 -15.50
C HIS A 75 4.22 -13.73 -14.95
N ARG A 76 3.34 -13.36 -15.89
CA ARG A 76 1.91 -12.99 -15.78
C ARG A 76 1.55 -11.54 -15.43
N VAL A 77 1.71 -10.67 -16.42
CA VAL A 77 0.91 -9.46 -16.59
C VAL A 77 -0.47 -9.87 -17.10
N ARG A 78 -1.51 -9.78 -16.26
CA ARG A 78 -2.91 -9.73 -16.72
C ARG A 78 -3.57 -8.52 -16.07
N ASP A 79 -3.90 -7.57 -16.95
CA ASP A 79 -4.56 -6.27 -16.76
C ASP A 79 -4.04 -5.34 -15.67
N LEU A 80 -2.94 -4.65 -16.03
CA LEU A 80 -2.45 -3.45 -15.35
C LEU A 80 -3.10 -2.16 -15.88
N PHE A 81 -4.13 -2.25 -16.73
CA PHE A 81 -4.78 -1.08 -17.33
C PHE A 81 -5.33 -0.07 -16.29
N PRO A 82 -5.94 -0.50 -15.17
CA PRO A 82 -6.33 0.41 -14.09
C PRO A 82 -5.13 1.05 -13.39
N LEU A 83 -4.01 0.33 -13.27
CA LEU A 83 -2.77 0.83 -12.68
C LEU A 83 -2.07 1.84 -13.59
N SER A 84 -2.05 1.63 -14.91
CA SER A 84 -1.54 2.63 -15.86
C SER A 84 -2.36 3.91 -15.87
N LEU A 85 -3.68 3.83 -15.62
CA LEU A 85 -4.55 4.99 -15.49
C LEU A 85 -4.28 5.76 -14.18
N ALA A 86 -4.00 5.03 -13.08
CA ALA A 86 -3.62 5.64 -11.81
C ALA A 86 -2.24 6.31 -11.85
N LEU A 87 -1.29 5.74 -12.60
CA LEU A 87 0.07 6.28 -12.78
C LEU A 87 0.12 7.54 -13.65
N THR A 88 -0.84 7.71 -14.57
CA THR A 88 -0.96 8.91 -15.41
C THR A 88 -1.80 10.01 -14.77
N SER A 89 -2.37 9.76 -13.58
CA SER A 89 -3.10 10.77 -12.81
C SER A 89 -2.13 11.83 -12.23
N PRO A 90 -2.43 13.13 -12.36
CA PRO A 90 -1.61 14.22 -11.81
C PRO A 90 -1.55 14.22 -10.27
N VAL A 91 -2.37 13.40 -9.62
CA VAL A 91 -2.41 13.24 -8.16
C VAL A 91 -1.16 12.53 -7.63
N LEU A 92 -0.62 11.55 -8.38
CA LEU A 92 0.52 10.75 -7.95
C LEU A 92 1.84 11.54 -7.86
N PRO A 93 2.25 12.36 -8.86
CA PRO A 93 3.46 13.16 -8.74
C PRO A 93 3.35 14.24 -7.65
N ASN A 94 2.14 14.76 -7.36
CA ASN A 94 1.92 15.72 -6.28
C ASN A 94 2.10 15.07 -4.90
N LEU A 95 1.63 13.83 -4.73
CA LEU A 95 1.81 13.05 -3.50
C LEU A 95 3.28 12.67 -3.27
N LEU A 96 3.99 12.25 -4.33
CA LEU A 96 5.42 11.94 -4.25
C LEU A 96 6.27 13.17 -3.93
N ASN A 97 5.92 14.35 -4.44
CA ASN A 97 6.60 15.60 -4.08
C ASN A 97 6.35 16.01 -2.63
N GLN A 98 5.16 15.73 -2.07
CA GLN A 98 4.85 16.04 -0.68
C GLN A 98 5.52 15.08 0.31
N LEU A 99 5.66 13.79 -0.04
CA LEU A 99 6.43 12.84 0.77
C LEU A 99 7.96 12.97 0.58
N GLY A 100 8.41 13.51 -0.55
CA GLY A 100 9.82 13.61 -0.92
C GLY A 100 10.59 14.80 -0.33
N THR A 101 9.94 15.72 0.40
CA THR A 101 10.64 16.81 1.10
C THR A 101 10.73 16.55 2.60
N PRO A 102 11.72 15.80 3.11
CA PRO A 102 12.23 16.09 4.43
C PRO A 102 12.85 17.47 4.35
N LYS A 103 12.14 18.45 4.90
CA LYS A 103 12.62 19.80 5.20
C LYS A 103 13.96 19.62 5.93
N LYS A 104 15.07 19.73 5.20
CA LYS A 104 16.41 19.96 5.76
C LYS A 104 16.35 21.35 6.38
N ALA A 105 15.81 21.40 7.60
CA ALA A 105 15.80 22.59 8.42
C ALA A 105 17.26 23.02 8.58
N ALA A 106 17.50 24.26 8.14
CA ALA A 106 18.76 24.94 8.22
C ALA A 106 19.30 24.88 9.66
N HIS A 107 20.46 24.27 9.84
CA HIS A 107 21.40 24.73 10.84
C HIS A 107 21.92 26.09 10.36
N HIS A 108 21.39 27.16 10.93
CA HIS A 108 22.06 28.46 10.95
C HIS A 108 22.82 28.55 12.26
N GLU A 109 24.15 28.57 12.16
CA GLU A 109 25.03 29.24 13.12
C GLU A 109 24.85 30.76 13.01
#